data_AF-A0A1A3U4C7-F1
#
_entry.id   AF-A0A1A3U4C7-F1
#
_cell.length_a   1.000
_cell.length_b   1.000
_cell.length_c   1.000
_cell.angle_alpha   90.00
_cell.angle_beta   90.00
_cell.angle_gamma   90.00
#
_symmetry.space_group_name_H-M   'P 1'
#
loop_
_entity.id
_entity.type
_entity.pdbx_description
1 polymer ?
#
loop_
_entity_poly.entity_id
_entity_poly.type
_entity_poly.pdbx_seq_one_letter_code
_entity_poly.pdbx_strand_id
1 'polypeptide(L)'
;MDGRVAAGHVLDPATTPELRDLSAGGERVVVAVDDTATPIGEQLVGAPVTAQVAGSTHNLGIITGIDEARHWVVVDLIGSFLLRQNAELVLDR
;
A
#
# COMPACT_ATOMS: atom_id res chain seq x y z
N MET A 1 0.16 19.70 -4.19
CA MET A 1 -0.68 18.49 -4.27
C MET A 1 -1.19 18.27 -2.87
N ASP A 2 -2.47 18.53 -2.63
CA ASP A 2 -3.07 18.22 -1.34
C ASP A 2 -3.17 16.70 -1.25
N GLY A 3 -2.24 16.09 -0.52
CA GLY A 3 -2.23 14.66 -0.24
C GLY A 3 -3.45 14.32 0.60
N ARG A 4 -4.59 14.09 -0.05
CA ARG A 4 -5.78 13.58 0.62
C ARG A 4 -5.44 12.20 1.18
N VAL A 5 -5.55 12.09 2.50
CA VAL A 5 -5.50 10.81 3.20
C VAL A 5 -6.75 10.04 2.79
N ALA A 6 -6.57 9.01 1.97
CA ALA A 6 -7.62 8.06 1.67
C ALA A 6 -7.57 6.97 2.74
N ALA A 7 -8.62 6.86 3.56
CA ALA A 7 -8.76 5.72 4.45
C ALA A 7 -8.93 4.44 3.61
N GLY A 8 -8.42 3.32 4.12
CA GLY A 8 -8.49 2.05 3.43
C GLY A 8 -8.15 0.90 4.34
N HIS A 9 -8.38 -0.31 3.86
CA HIS A 9 -8.07 -1.54 4.57
C HIS A 9 -7.31 -2.52 3.68
N VAL A 10 -6.41 -3.28 4.31
CA VAL A 10 -5.69 -4.36 3.62
C VAL A 10 -6.67 -5.50 3.33
N LEU A 11 -6.73 -5.92 2.07
CA LEU A 11 -7.51 -7.06 1.64
C LEU A 11 -6.82 -8.36 2.04
N ASP A 12 -7.62 -9.30 2.56
CA ASP A 12 -7.14 -10.63 2.93
C ASP A 12 -7.14 -11.56 1.70
N PRO A 13 -5.97 -12.11 1.30
CA PRO A 13 -5.88 -13.07 0.20
C PRO A 13 -6.71 -14.34 0.39
N ALA A 14 -7.01 -14.74 1.64
CA ALA A 14 -7.83 -15.92 1.90
C ALA A 14 -9.30 -15.72 1.53
N THR A 15 -9.77 -14.47 1.53
CA THR A 15 -11.17 -14.11 1.25
C THR A 15 -11.35 -13.30 -0.03
N THR A 16 -10.26 -12.95 -0.72
CA THR A 16 -10.27 -12.13 -1.95
C THR A 16 -9.59 -12.88 -3.11
N PRO A 17 -10.34 -13.69 -3.90
CA PRO A 17 -9.78 -14.53 -4.96
C PRO A 17 -9.01 -13.77 -6.04
N GLU A 18 -9.40 -12.54 -6.35
CA GLU A 18 -8.77 -11.66 -7.34
C GLU A 18 -7.31 -11.36 -7.01
N LEU A 19 -6.91 -11.51 -5.74
CA LEU A 19 -5.52 -11.30 -5.31
C LEU A 19 -4.57 -12.40 -5.73
N ARG A 20 -5.08 -13.57 -6.14
CA ARG A 20 -4.26 -14.69 -6.61
C ARG A 20 -3.37 -14.30 -7.79
N ASP A 21 -3.91 -13.49 -8.69
CA ASP A 21 -3.20 -13.05 -9.90
C ASP A 21 -2.34 -11.80 -9.64
N LEU A 22 -2.59 -11.07 -8.54
CA LEU A 22 -1.87 -9.86 -8.15
C LEU A 22 -0.62 -10.11 -7.28
N SER A 23 -0.33 -11.38 -6.96
CA SER A 23 0.78 -11.77 -6.07
C SER A 23 0.76 -11.03 -4.72
N ALA A 24 -0.41 -10.98 -4.06
CA ALA A 24 -0.48 -10.54 -2.68
C ALA A 24 0.14 -11.61 -1.77
N GLY A 25 1.23 -11.26 -1.08
CA GLY A 25 2.02 -12.18 -0.24
C GLY A 25 2.66 -11.41 0.91
N GLY A 26 3.50 -12.06 1.73
CA GLY A 26 4.10 -11.40 2.90
C GLY A 26 4.92 -10.14 2.60
N GLU A 27 5.27 -9.88 1.34
CA GLU A 27 6.06 -8.72 0.88
C GLU A 27 5.22 -7.64 0.18
N ARG A 28 3.95 -7.94 -0.15
CA ARG A 28 3.05 -7.10 -0.94
C ARG A 28 1.61 -7.27 -0.49
N VAL A 29 0.95 -6.15 -0.21
CA VAL A 29 -0.46 -6.12 0.16
C VAL A 29 -1.27 -5.32 -0.84
N VAL A 30 -2.57 -5.59 -0.91
CA VAL A 30 -3.52 -4.75 -1.65
C VAL A 30 -4.38 -4.03 -0.63
N VAL A 31 -4.49 -2.72 -0.78
CA VAL A 31 -5.32 -1.87 0.07
C VAL A 31 -6.51 -1.41 -0.75
N ALA A 32 -7.71 -1.79 -0.31
CA ALA A 32 -8.93 -1.18 -0.81
C ALA A 32 -9.09 0.20 -0.18
N VAL A 33 -9.34 1.21 -0.99
CA VAL A 33 -9.63 2.55 -0.49
C VAL A 33 -11.12 2.63 -0.17
N ASP A 34 -11.44 3.00 1.07
CA ASP A 34 -12.81 2.89 1.61
C ASP A 34 -13.77 3.91 0.97
N ASP A 35 -13.26 5.11 0.69
CA ASP A 35 -14.01 6.16 0.01
C ASP A 35 -13.79 6.12 -1.50
N THR A 36 -14.70 5.45 -2.20
CA THR A 36 -14.68 5.36 -3.68
C THR A 36 -14.78 6.71 -4.40
N ALA A 37 -15.22 7.79 -3.71
CA ALA A 37 -15.21 9.14 -4.28
C ALA A 37 -13.82 9.80 -4.22
N THR A 38 -12.91 9.26 -3.42
CA THR A 38 -11.51 9.72 -3.40
C THR A 38 -10.84 9.27 -4.69
N PRO A 39 -10.36 10.19 -5.54
CA PRO A 39 -9.71 9.81 -6.79
C PRO A 39 -8.39 9.10 -6.50
N ILE A 40 -8.23 7.92 -7.09
CA ILE A 40 -6.95 7.21 -7.19
C ILE A 40 -6.54 7.16 -8.66
N GLY A 41 -5.25 7.12 -8.93
CA GLY A 41 -4.73 7.00 -10.30
C GLY A 41 -3.21 6.94 -10.32
N GLU A 42 -2.65 6.52 -11.45
CA GLU A 42 -1.22 6.21 -11.68
C GLU A 42 -0.23 7.24 -11.11
N GLN A 43 -0.63 8.52 -11.01
CA GLN A 43 0.16 9.57 -10.37
C GLN A 43 0.52 9.30 -8.89
N LEU A 44 -0.17 8.36 -8.22
CA LEU A 44 0.09 7.97 -6.84
C LEU A 44 1.17 6.87 -6.74
N VAL A 45 1.62 6.26 -7.84
CA VAL A 45 2.72 5.29 -7.81
C VAL A 45 3.99 5.95 -7.27
N GLY A 46 4.67 5.27 -6.34
CA GLY A 46 5.81 5.80 -5.61
C GLY A 46 5.45 6.59 -4.35
N ALA A 47 4.17 6.90 -4.12
CA ALA A 47 3.73 7.55 -2.90
C ALA A 47 3.81 6.59 -1.69
N PRO A 48 4.14 7.11 -0.50
CA PRO A 48 4.13 6.33 0.73
C PRO A 48 2.70 6.02 1.19
N VAL A 49 2.52 4.82 1.74
CA VAL A 49 1.32 4.41 2.46
C VAL A 49 1.65 4.28 3.93
N THR A 50 0.77 4.81 4.78
CA THR A 50 0.88 4.71 6.23
C THR A 50 -0.26 3.88 6.81
N ALA A 51 -0.01 3.17 7.90
CA ALA A 51 -1.00 2.44 8.68
C ALA A 51 -1.09 2.98 10.11
N GLN A 52 -2.27 2.89 10.72
CA GLN A 52 -2.45 3.18 12.14
C GLN A 52 -2.29 1.91 12.96
N VAL A 53 -1.34 1.90 13.90
CA VAL A 53 -1.07 0.77 14.80
C VAL A 53 -1.00 1.31 16.23
N ALA A 54 -1.85 0.78 17.12
CA ALA A 54 -1.90 1.20 18.52
C ALA A 54 -1.98 2.73 18.74
N GLY A 55 -2.72 3.43 17.87
CA GLY A 55 -2.89 4.89 17.93
C GLY A 55 -1.74 5.71 17.36
N SER A 56 -0.75 5.08 16.72
CA SER A 56 0.38 5.75 16.07
C SER A 56 0.43 5.45 14.57
N THR A 57 0.81 6.47 13.78
CA THR A 57 0.96 6.35 12.33
C THR A 57 2.35 5.78 12.01
N HIS A 58 2.39 4.69 11.26
CA HIS A 58 3.62 4.03 10.81
C HIS A 58 3.65 3.92 9.29
N ASN A 59 4.85 3.97 8.69
CA ASN A 59 5.00 3.67 7.27
C ASN A 59 4.72 2.19 7.01
N LEU A 60 3.75 1.90 6.15
CA LEU A 60 3.42 0.55 5.70
C LEU A 60 4.30 0.16 4.53
N GLY A 61 4.41 1.02 3.52
CA GLY A 61 5.05 0.69 2.26
C GLY A 61 4.91 1.77 1.20
N ILE A 62 5.17 1.39 -0.05
CA ILE A 62 5.12 2.27 -1.22
C ILE A 62 4.11 1.73 -2.22
N ILE A 63 3.31 2.61 -2.83
CA ILE A 63 2.39 2.25 -3.91
C ILE A 63 3.19 1.85 -5.14
N THR A 64 2.91 0.67 -5.68
CA THR A 64 3.60 0.11 -6.86
C THR A 64 2.66 -0.26 -8.01
N GLY A 65 1.35 -0.18 -7.79
CA GLY A 65 0.34 -0.39 -8.82
C GLY A 65 -1.02 0.07 -8.33
N ILE A 66 -1.92 0.34 -9.26
CA ILE A 66 -3.25 0.88 -8.99
C ILE A 66 -4.27 0.13 -9.85
N ASP A 67 -5.39 -0.24 -9.26
CA ASP A 67 -6.56 -0.76 -9.97
C ASP A 67 -7.72 0.22 -9.74
N GLU A 68 -7.86 1.16 -10.67
CA GLU A 68 -8.90 2.20 -10.58
C GLU A 68 -10.32 1.62 -10.63
N ALA A 69 -10.52 0.52 -11.36
CA ALA A 69 -11.82 -0.10 -11.52
C ALA A 69 -12.32 -0.74 -10.21
N ARG A 70 -11.39 -1.34 -9.45
CA ARG A 70 -11.69 -1.94 -8.14
C ARG A 70 -11.47 -0.99 -6.97
N HIS A 71 -10.91 0.19 -7.24
CA HIS A 71 -10.52 1.18 -6.24
C HIS A 71 -9.45 0.67 -5.26
N TRP A 72 -8.45 -0.03 -5.80
CA TRP A 72 -7.38 -0.67 -5.02
C TRP A 72 -6.02 -0.06 -5.32
N VAL A 73 -5.14 -0.09 -4.32
CA VAL A 73 -3.70 0.21 -4.48
C VAL A 73 -2.87 -1.00 -4.05
N VAL A 74 -1.87 -1.33 -4.86
CA VAL A 74 -0.90 -2.38 -4.57
C VAL A 74 0.29 -1.75 -3.86
N VAL A 75 0.59 -2.24 -2.66
CA VAL A 75 1.59 -1.68 -1.77
C VAL A 75 2.69 -2.71 -1.52
N ASP A 76 3.91 -2.36 -1.91
CA ASP A 76 5.08 -3.12 -1.49
C ASP A 76 5.49 -2.67 -0.08
N LEU A 77 5.54 -3.62 0.86
CA LEU A 77 5.82 -3.31 2.27
C LEU A 77 7.23 -2.72 2.41
N ILE A 78 7.39 -1.74 3.30
CA ILE A 78 8.61 -0.91 3.37
C ILE A 78 9.88 -1.76 3.56
N GLY A 79 9.85 -2.77 4.43
CA GLY A 79 10.99 -3.65 4.66
C GLY A 79 11.40 -4.43 3.40
N SER A 80 10.46 -5.17 2.81
CA SER A 80 10.69 -5.95 1.59
C SER A 80 11.01 -5.08 0.37
N PHE A 81 10.42 -3.89 0.29
CA PHE A 81 10.72 -2.91 -0.74
C PHE A 81 12.18 -2.46 -0.67
N LEU A 82 12.64 -2.03 0.52
CA LEU A 82 14.02 -1.57 0.71
C LEU A 82 15.05 -2.66 0.37
N LEU A 83 14.79 -3.91 0.78
CA LEU A 83 15.64 -5.05 0.44
C LEU A 83 15.78 -5.24 -1.07
N ARG A 84 14.69 -5.14 -1.84
CA ARG A 84 14.70 -5.26 -3.31
C ARG A 84 15.46 -4.12 -3.99
N GLN A 85 15.52 -2.94 -3.37
CA GLN A 85 16.27 -1.80 -3.88
C GLN A 85 17.74 -1.80 -3.44
N ASN A 86 18.20 -2.82 -2.71
CA ASN A 86 19.51 -2.84 -2.05
C ASN A 86 19.72 -1.61 -1.14
N ALA A 87 18.64 -1.08 -0.56
CA ALA A 87 18.69 0.04 0.34
C ALA A 87 19.03 -0.43 1.77
N GLU A 88 19.87 0.34 2.45
CA GLU A 88 20.18 0.11 3.86
C GLU A 88 19.23 0.93 4.75
N LEU A 89 18.61 0.28 5.73
CA LEU A 89 17.82 0.97 6.73
C LEU A 89 18.77 1.59 7.77
N VAL A 90 18.95 2.91 7.70
CA VAL A 90 19.72 3.65 8.70
C VAL A 90 18.78 3.99 9.86
N LEU A 91 18.94 3.30 10.99
CA LEU A 91 18.26 3.62 12.24
C LEU A 91 19.10 4.66 12.98
N ASP A 92 18.68 5.92 12.96
CA ASP A 92 19.30 6.97 13.78
C ASP A 92 19.01 6.68 15.26
N ARG A 93 20.02 6.83 16.13
CA ARG A 93 19.94 6.54 17.58
C ARG A 93 19.45 7.72 18.40
#